data_AF-A0A8T6NG02-F1
#
_entry.id   AF-A0A8T6NG02-F1
#
_cell.length_a   1.000
_cell.length_b   1.000
_cell.length_c   1.000
_cell.angle_alpha   90.00
_cell.angle_beta   90.00
_cell.angle_gamma   90.00
#
_symmetry.space_group_name_H-M   'P 1'
#
loop_
_entity.id
_entity.type
_entity.pdbx_description
1 polymer ?
#
loop_
_entity_poly.entity_id
_entity_poly.type
_entity_poly.pdbx_seq_one_letter_code
_entity_poly.pdbx_strand_id
1 'polypeptide(L)' 'MSERPAKAIKLNVINEPKDSYTGGPSSLCPGCGHDQISGVIINSAWENGIEPHKIAKMS' A
#
# COMPACT_ATOMS: atom_id res chain seq x y z
N MET A 1 21.50 -7.12 22.87
CA MET A 1 20.20 -7.24 22.19
C MET A 1 19.85 -5.84 21.70
N SER A 2 19.86 -5.62 20.38
CA SER A 2 19.73 -4.27 19.79
C SER A 2 18.25 -3.96 19.61
N GLU A 3 17.66 -3.18 20.51
CA GLU A 3 16.30 -2.65 20.36
C GLU A 3 16.32 -1.60 19.25
N ARG A 4 15.98 -2.03 18.02
CA ARG A 4 15.77 -1.11 16.90
C ARG A 4 14.51 -0.29 17.22
N PRO A 5 14.57 1.06 17.16
CA PRO A 5 13.40 1.87 17.40
C PRO A 5 12.32 1.53 16.36
N ALA A 6 11.09 1.34 16.82
CA ALA A 6 9.95 1.10 15.95
C ALA A 6 9.81 2.26 14.96
N LYS A 7 9.80 1.94 13.66
CA LYS A 7 9.70 2.93 12.60
C LYS A 7 8.34 3.63 12.69
N ALA A 8 8.33 4.95 12.81
CA ALA A 8 7.08 5.72 12.78
C ALA A 8 6.35 5.47 11.45
N ILE A 9 5.12 4.94 11.54
CA ILE A 9 4.29 4.63 10.38
C ILE A 9 3.51 5.90 10.01
N LYS A 10 3.63 6.33 8.75
CA LYS A 10 2.82 7.44 8.23
C LYS A 10 1.39 6.95 8.01
N LEU A 11 0.42 7.65 8.59
CA LEU A 11 -1.00 7.39 8.42
C LEU A 11 -1.61 8.39 7.42
N ASN A 12 -2.71 8.01 6.78
CA ASN A 12 -3.50 8.92 5.94
C ASN A 12 -4.55 9.69 6.75
N VAL A 13 -5.41 10.41 6.03
CA VAL A 13 -6.51 11.23 6.59
C VAL A 13 -7.56 10.43 7.36
N ILE A 14 -7.63 9.10 7.17
CA ILE A 14 -8.51 8.20 7.92
C ILE A 14 -7.76 7.36 8.96
N ASN A 15 -6.51 7.71 9.28
CA ASN A 15 -5.63 7.01 10.23
C ASN A 15 -5.25 5.57 9.84
N GLU A 16 -5.29 5.24 8.56
CA GLU A 16 -4.88 3.92 8.05
C GLU A 16 -3.42 3.93 7.56
N PRO A 17 -2.63 2.89 7.88
CA PRO A 17 -1.32 2.71 7.29
C PRO A 17 -1.44 2.32 5.82
N LYS A 18 -0.42 2.66 5.05
CA LYS A 18 -0.38 2.33 3.61
C LYS A 18 -0.39 0.84 3.33
N ASP A 19 0.14 0.04 4.25
CA ASP A 19 0.18 -1.42 4.16
C ASP A 19 -1.22 -2.05 4.11
N SER A 20 -2.25 -1.37 4.66
CA SER A 20 -3.66 -1.80 4.53
C SER A 20 -4.14 -1.85 3.07
N TYR A 21 -3.44 -1.20 2.13
CA TYR A 21 -3.83 -1.06 0.72
C TYR A 21 -3.01 -1.96 -0.23
N THR A 22 -1.85 -2.46 0.20
CA THR A 22 -0.88 -3.13 -0.68
C THR A 22 -1.39 -4.48 -1.22
N GLY A 23 -2.30 -5.13 -0.48
CA GLY A 23 -2.86 -6.42 -0.85
C GLY A 23 -1.80 -7.53 -0.94
N GLY A 24 -2.15 -8.62 -1.62
CA GLY A 24 -1.26 -9.76 -1.84
C GLY A 24 -0.16 -9.51 -2.89
N PRO A 25 0.86 -10.39 -2.92
CA PRO A 25 1.92 -10.32 -3.92
C PRO A 25 1.38 -10.46 -5.35
N SER A 26 2.04 -9.80 -6.29
CA SER A 26 1.72 -9.89 -7.72
C SER A 26 2.14 -11.25 -8.28
N SER A 27 1.33 -11.81 -9.18
CA SER A 27 1.69 -13.01 -9.95
C SER A 27 2.46 -12.68 -11.23
N LEU A 28 2.55 -11.39 -11.58
CA LEU A 28 3.20 -10.89 -12.78
C LEU A 28 4.72 -10.78 -12.62
N CYS A 29 5.41 -10.59 -13.74
CA CYS A 29 6.86 -10.46 -13.76
C CYS A 29 7.34 -9.32 -12.84
N PRO A 30 8.30 -9.58 -11.93
CA PRO A 30 8.85 -8.57 -11.05
C PRO A 30 9.44 -7.40 -11.85
N GLY A 31 9.06 -6.17 -11.51
CA GLY A 31 9.57 -4.97 -12.17
C GLY A 31 8.90 -4.65 -13.51
N CYS A 32 7.81 -5.34 -13.87
CA CYS A 32 6.98 -4.97 -15.00
C CYS A 32 6.10 -3.75 -14.66
N GLY A 33 5.72 -2.95 -15.66
CA GLY A 33 4.95 -1.71 -15.48
C GLY A 33 3.64 -1.88 -14.69
N HIS A 34 3.07 -3.08 -14.65
CA HIS A 34 1.84 -3.38 -13.92
C HIS A 34 1.96 -3.16 -12.39
N ASP A 35 3.10 -3.52 -11.79
CA ASP A 35 3.33 -3.30 -10.36
C ASP A 35 3.54 -1.81 -10.06
N GLN A 36 4.17 -1.08 -10.99
CA GLN A 36 4.33 0.37 -10.88
C GLN A 36 2.98 1.08 -10.95
N ILE A 37 2.13 0.72 -11.92
CA ILE A 37 0.77 1.28 -12.04
C ILE A 37 -0.05 0.98 -10.78
N SER A 38 -0.01 -0.27 -10.30
CA SER A 38 -0.71 -0.67 -9.07
C SER A 38 -0.22 0.14 -7.87
N GLY A 39 1.09 0.36 -7.74
CA GLY A 39 1.68 1.19 -6.70
C GLY A 39 1.20 2.65 -6.74
N VAL A 40 1.11 3.24 -7.93
CA VAL A 40 0.59 4.61 -8.09
C VAL A 40 -0.89 4.68 -7.69
N ILE A 41 -1.72 3.71 -8.10
CA ILE A 41 -3.14 3.65 -7.75
C ILE A 41 -3.31 3.52 -6.22
N ILE A 42 -2.55 2.63 -5.58
CA ILE A 42 -2.54 2.45 -4.12
C ILE A 42 -2.18 3.76 -3.41
N ASN A 43 -1.16 4.47 -3.89
CA ASN A 43 -0.76 5.77 -3.32
C ASN A 43 -1.89 6.77 -3.38
N SER A 44 -2.52 6.93 -4.55
CA SER A 44 -3.63 7.86 -4.73
C SER A 44 -4.83 7.50 -3.85
N ALA A 45 -5.17 6.22 -3.74
CA ALA A 45 -6.28 5.79 -2.89
C ALA A 45 -6.01 6.02 -1.40
N TRP A 46 -4.77 5.76 -0.94
CA TRP A 46 -4.34 6.02 0.42
C TRP A 46 -4.36 7.53 0.74
N GLU A 47 -3.84 8.37 -0.15
CA GLU A 47 -3.81 9.83 0.01
C GLU A 47 -5.21 10.45 0.04
N ASN A 48 -6.15 9.92 -0.75
CA ASN A 48 -7.54 10.38 -0.77
C ASN A 48 -8.41 9.81 0.36
N GLY A 49 -7.86 8.96 1.23
CA GLY A 49 -8.61 8.39 2.36
C GLY A 49 -9.73 7.44 1.93
N ILE A 50 -9.58 6.77 0.79
CA ILE A 50 -10.55 5.73 0.36
C ILE A 50 -10.41 4.55 1.32
N GLU A 51 -11.53 4.02 1.80
CA GLU A 51 -11.50 2.90 2.75
C GLU A 51 -10.94 1.63 2.09
N PRO A 52 -9.95 0.93 2.71
CA PRO A 52 -9.28 -0.22 2.09
C PRO A 52 -10.24 -1.34 1.67
N HIS A 53 -11.29 -1.59 2.45
CA HIS A 53 -12.29 -2.64 2.18
C HIS A 53 -13.16 -2.36 0.95
N LYS A 54 -13.08 -1.15 0.36
CA LYS A 54 -13.77 -0.77 -0.88
C LYS A 54 -12.87 -0.91 -2.12
N ILE A 55 -11.62 -1.35 -1.96
CA ILE A 55 -10.64 -1.44 -3.04
C ILE A 55 -10.27 -2.92 -3.25
N ALA A 56 -10.29 -3.36 -4.50
CA ALA A 56 -9.75 -4.65 -4.90
C ALA A 56 -8.51 -4.43 -5.79
N LYS A 57 -7.35 -4.93 -5.35
CA LYS A 57 -6.13 -4.98 -6.15
C LYS A 57 -6.07 -6.31 -6.89
N MET A 58 -6.00 -6.27 -8.21
CA MET A 58 -5.84 -7.45 -9.06
C MET A 58 -4.51 -7.36 -9.81
N SER A 59 -3.74 -8.44 -9.80
CA SER A 59 -2.40 -8.51 -10.40
C SER A 59 -2.01 -9.93 -10.77
#